data_AF-V4HQZ5-F1
#
_entry.id   AF-V4HQZ5-F1
#
_cell.length_a   1.000
_cell.length_b   1.000
_cell.length_c   1.000
_cell.angle_alpha   90.00
_cell.angle_beta   90.00
_cell.angle_gamma   90.00
#
_symmetry.space_group_name_H-M   'P 1'
#
loop_
_entity.id
_entity.type
_entity.pdbx_description
1 polymer ?
#
loop_
_entity_poly.entity_id
_entity_poly.type
_entity_poly.pdbx_seq_one_letter_code
_entity_poly.pdbx_strand_id
1 'polypeptide(L)'
;MMIKTLAFAGALSLLSFESAATMNLAAYQSRAQIDSEITGRCVYSPLPYHEMVRRIDWAVNQGLITKRAADWGKAYSYYPVIDFFSFTIGAVCSGSGSR
;
A
#
# COMPACT_ATOMS: atom_id res chain seq x y z
N MET A 1 48.68 4.73 11.15
CA MET A 1 47.44 3.94 11.34
C MET A 1 46.26 4.91 11.37
N MET A 2 45.59 5.16 10.24
CA MET A 2 44.41 6.06 10.20
C MET A 2 43.56 5.90 8.93
N ILE A 3 44.08 5.26 7.89
CA ILE A 3 43.38 5.06 6.61
C ILE A 3 42.40 3.85 6.66
N LYS A 4 42.60 2.90 7.58
CA LYS A 4 41.77 1.69 7.66
C LYS A 4 40.36 1.92 8.23
N THR A 5 40.15 2.98 9.02
CA THR A 5 38.87 3.29 9.65
C THR A 5 37.89 4.02 8.71
N LEU A 6 38.39 4.78 7.74
CA LEU A 6 37.54 5.55 6.80
C LEU A 6 36.83 4.65 5.78
N ALA A 7 37.41 3.51 5.41
CA ALA A 7 36.79 2.59 4.45
C ALA A 7 35.55 1.89 5.01
N PHE A 8 35.41 1.77 6.34
CA PHE A 8 34.32 1.03 6.96
C PHE A 8 33.01 1.85 7.04
N ALA A 9 33.12 3.18 7.16
CA ALA A 9 31.95 4.07 7.22
C ALA A 9 31.26 4.26 5.86
N GLY A 10 32.00 4.17 4.75
CA GLY A 10 31.45 4.33 3.39
C GLY A 10 30.60 3.14 2.90
N ALA A 11 30.79 1.94 3.48
CA ALA A 11 30.04 0.75 3.08
C ALA A 11 28.65 0.67 3.76
N LEU A 12 28.48 1.27 4.94
CA LEU A 12 27.21 1.22 5.69
C LEU A 12 26.13 2.12 5.09
N SER A 13 26.49 3.20 4.39
CA SER A 13 25.56 4.10 3.70
C SER A 13 24.89 3.48 2.46
N LEU A 14 25.41 2.37 1.94
CA LEU A 14 24.85 1.68 0.76
C LEU A 14 23.75 0.68 1.11
N LEU A 15 23.47 0.45 2.40
CA LEU A 15 22.50 -0.55 2.87
C LEU A 15 21.16 0.05 3.32
N SER A 16 20.92 1.35 3.13
CA SER A 16 19.59 1.94 3.27
C SER A 16 18.69 1.52 2.10
N PHE A 17 18.36 0.24 2.04
CA PHE A 17 17.23 -0.25 1.28
C PHE A 17 15.97 0.18 2.02
N GLU A 18 15.23 1.12 1.45
CA GLU A 18 13.83 1.33 1.84
C GLU A 18 13.05 0.08 1.42
N SER A 19 12.92 -0.90 2.33
CA SER A 19 12.01 -2.01 2.08
C SER A 19 10.59 -1.44 2.14
N ALA A 20 9.93 -1.28 0.99
CA ALA A 20 8.49 -1.05 0.97
C ALA A 20 7.83 -2.28 1.59
N ALA A 21 7.49 -2.19 2.88
CA ALA A 21 6.91 -3.31 3.61
C ALA A 21 5.51 -3.61 3.07
N THR A 22 5.26 -4.86 2.72
CA THR A 22 3.93 -5.35 2.33
C THR A 22 2.91 -5.04 3.43
N MET A 23 1.86 -4.30 3.10
CA MET A 23 0.82 -3.90 4.06
C MET A 23 0.00 -5.14 4.49
N ASN A 24 0.03 -5.43 5.79
CA ASN A 24 -0.75 -6.51 6.38
C ASN A 24 -2.24 -6.10 6.57
N LEU A 25 -3.08 -7.06 6.99
CA LEU A 25 -4.51 -6.81 7.17
C LEU A 25 -4.81 -5.65 8.14
N ALA A 26 -4.15 -5.60 9.29
CA ALA A 26 -4.42 -4.60 10.31
C ALA A 26 -4.07 -3.18 9.82
N ALA A 27 -2.91 -3.02 9.19
CA ALA A 27 -2.51 -1.76 8.58
C ALA A 27 -3.45 -1.35 7.44
N TYR A 28 -3.89 -2.31 6.64
CA TYR A 28 -4.84 -2.06 5.54
C TYR A 28 -6.20 -1.59 6.03
N GLN A 29 -6.76 -2.25 7.06
CA GLN A 29 -8.02 -1.85 7.70
C GLN A 29 -7.92 -0.48 8.35
N SER A 30 -6.86 -0.22 9.11
CA SER A 30 -6.62 1.07 9.74
C SER A 30 -6.53 2.19 8.70
N ARG A 31 -5.82 1.95 7.60
CA ARG A 31 -5.70 2.92 6.49
C ARG A 31 -7.04 3.17 5.81
N ALA A 32 -7.85 2.13 5.58
CA ALA A 32 -9.20 2.26 5.02
C ALA A 32 -10.10 3.16 5.88
N GLN A 33 -10.04 3.01 7.20
CA GLN A 33 -10.80 3.83 8.13
C GLN A 33 -10.34 5.30 8.06
N ILE A 34 -9.04 5.55 8.20
CA ILE A 34 -8.47 6.91 8.17
C ILE A 34 -8.80 7.61 6.86
N ASP A 35 -8.60 6.93 5.72
CA ASP A 35 -8.79 7.56 4.42
C ASP A 35 -10.28 7.82 4.10
N SER A 36 -11.21 7.07 4.72
CA SER A 36 -12.65 7.33 4.59
C SER A 36 -13.11 8.62 5.27
N GLU A 37 -12.36 9.10 6.27
CA GLU A 37 -12.66 10.33 7.01
C GLU A 37 -12.07 11.58 6.33
N ILE A 38 -11.20 11.41 5.32
CA ILE A 38 -10.52 12.51 4.65
C ILE A 38 -11.26 12.89 3.37
N THR A 39 -11.97 14.02 3.42
CA THR A 39 -12.66 14.58 2.25
C THR A 39 -11.73 14.73 1.05
N GLY A 40 -12.14 14.18 -0.10
CA GLY A 40 -11.41 14.29 -1.36
C GLY A 40 -10.22 13.33 -1.52
N ARG A 41 -9.92 12.50 -0.51
CA ARG A 41 -8.87 11.47 -0.64
C ARG A 41 -9.29 10.33 -1.55
N CYS A 42 -10.56 9.90 -1.44
CA CYS A 42 -11.14 8.85 -2.27
C CYS A 42 -11.99 9.44 -3.39
N VAL A 43 -12.02 8.74 -4.53
CA VAL A 43 -12.81 9.13 -5.70
C VAL A 43 -14.30 9.08 -5.32
N TYR A 44 -15.03 10.15 -5.64
CA TYR A 44 -16.45 10.29 -5.28
C TYR A 44 -17.37 9.33 -6.06
N SER A 45 -16.92 8.87 -7.22
CA SER A 45 -17.67 7.91 -8.04
C SER A 45 -17.27 6.48 -7.64
N PRO A 46 -18.24 5.63 -7.26
CA PRO A 46 -17.95 4.28 -6.83
C PRO A 46 -17.38 3.46 -7.98
N LEU A 47 -16.21 2.87 -7.74
CA LEU A 47 -15.53 2.01 -8.70
C LEU A 47 -16.34 0.72 -8.94
N PRO A 48 -16.50 0.24 -10.18
CA PRO A 48 -17.12 -1.06 -10.45
C PRO A 48 -16.38 -2.20 -9.74
N TYR A 49 -17.11 -3.19 -9.22
CA TYR A 49 -16.52 -4.30 -8.47
C TYR A 49 -15.38 -5.03 -9.21
N HIS A 50 -15.54 -5.27 -10.52
CA HIS A 50 -14.49 -5.95 -11.30
C HIS A 50 -13.19 -5.13 -11.38
N GLU A 51 -13.29 -3.81 -11.48
CA GLU A 51 -12.12 -2.92 -11.46
C GLU A 51 -11.44 -2.92 -10.09
N MET A 52 -12.26 -2.92 -9.04
CA MET A 52 -11.81 -2.98 -7.65
C MET A 52 -10.97 -4.26 -7.42
N VAL A 53 -11.51 -5.41 -7.84
CA VAL A 53 -10.81 -6.70 -7.75
C VAL A 53 -9.50 -6.67 -8.54
N ARG A 54 -9.49 -6.13 -9.77
CA ARG A 54 -8.25 -6.00 -10.56
C ARG A 54 -7.17 -5.20 -9.83
N ARG A 55 -7.53 -4.09 -9.19
CA ARG A 55 -6.58 -3.25 -8.43
C ARG A 55 -6.03 -3.98 -7.21
N ILE A 56 -6.89 -4.70 -6.49
CA ILE A 56 -6.50 -5.51 -5.33
C ILE A 56 -5.53 -6.62 -5.76
N ASP A 57 -5.85 -7.36 -6.82
CA ASP A 57 -5.00 -8.46 -7.32
C ASP A 57 -3.65 -7.94 -7.81
N TRP A 58 -3.64 -6.81 -8.52
CA TRP A 58 -2.39 -6.17 -8.91
C TRP A 58 -1.54 -5.80 -7.69
N ALA A 59 -2.13 -5.20 -6.64
CA ALA A 59 -1.41 -4.82 -5.43
C ALA A 59 -0.82 -6.03 -4.67
N VAL A 60 -1.51 -7.19 -4.67
CA VAL A 60 -0.95 -8.45 -4.14
C VAL A 60 0.24 -8.90 -4.96
N ASN A 61 0.12 -8.89 -6.29
CA ASN A 61 1.17 -9.33 -7.19
C ASN A 61 2.42 -8.46 -7.13
N GLN A 62 2.25 -7.17 -6.80
CA GLN A 62 3.37 -6.26 -6.55
C GLN A 62 3.92 -6.34 -5.11
N GLY A 63 3.37 -7.21 -4.26
CA GLY A 63 3.79 -7.31 -2.86
C GLY A 63 3.45 -6.07 -2.01
N LEU A 64 2.49 -5.25 -2.44
CA LEU A 64 2.10 -4.03 -1.71
C LEU A 64 1.12 -4.34 -0.57
N ILE A 65 0.30 -5.39 -0.73
CA ILE A 65 -0.59 -5.89 0.31
C ILE A 65 -0.48 -7.41 0.44
N THR A 66 -0.74 -7.91 1.64
CA THR A 66 -0.85 -9.36 1.86
C THR A 66 -2.11 -9.94 1.22
N LYS A 67 -2.09 -11.24 0.89
CA LYS A 67 -3.29 -11.95 0.42
C LYS A 67 -4.47 -11.80 1.40
N ARG A 68 -4.20 -11.83 2.70
CA ARG A 68 -5.25 -11.66 3.73
C ARG A 68 -5.90 -10.28 3.68
N ALA A 69 -5.12 -9.22 3.45
CA ALA A 69 -5.65 -7.87 3.25
C ALA A 69 -6.50 -7.80 1.97
N ALA A 70 -6.06 -8.45 0.89
CA ALA A 70 -6.81 -8.53 -0.36
C ALA A 70 -8.15 -9.26 -0.22
N ASP A 71 -8.17 -10.41 0.45
CA ASP A 71 -9.40 -11.18 0.69
C ASP A 71 -10.41 -10.34 1.50
N TRP A 72 -9.95 -9.62 2.52
CA TRP A 72 -10.78 -8.68 3.27
C TRP A 72 -11.28 -7.52 2.39
N GLY A 73 -10.39 -6.88 1.62
CA GLY A 73 -10.76 -5.77 0.74
C GLY A 73 -11.85 -6.17 -0.26
N LYS A 74 -11.77 -7.37 -0.85
CA LYS A 74 -12.82 -7.90 -1.74
C LYS A 74 -14.14 -8.15 -1.03
N ALA A 75 -14.11 -8.66 0.21
CA ALA A 75 -15.30 -8.97 0.99
C ALA A 75 -16.06 -7.73 1.49
N TYR A 76 -15.33 -6.65 1.79
CA TYR A 76 -15.89 -5.41 2.35
C TYR A 76 -15.90 -4.24 1.34
N SER A 77 -15.58 -4.52 0.09
CA SER A 77 -15.49 -3.54 -0.99
C SER A 77 -14.53 -2.37 -0.70
N TYR A 78 -13.30 -2.68 -0.31
CA TYR A 78 -12.19 -1.72 -0.19
C TYR A 78 -11.05 -2.07 -1.15
N TYR A 79 -10.44 -1.06 -1.77
CA TYR A 79 -9.32 -1.23 -2.70
C TYR A 79 -8.18 -0.24 -2.44
N PRO A 80 -6.93 -0.62 -2.73
CA PRO A 80 -5.82 0.31 -2.64
C PRO A 80 -5.83 1.28 -3.84
N VAL A 81 -5.62 2.56 -3.56
CA VAL A 81 -5.23 3.55 -4.54
C VAL A 81 -3.71 3.61 -4.54
N ILE A 82 -3.13 3.27 -5.69
CA ILE A 82 -1.69 3.22 -5.88
C ILE A 82 -1.22 4.57 -6.42
N ASP A 83 -0.21 5.14 -5.78
CA ASP A 83 0.49 6.29 -6.32
C ASP A 83 1.41 5.81 -7.46
N PHE A 84 1.22 6.38 -8.65
CA PHE A 84 1.87 5.92 -9.87
C PHE A 84 3.39 6.18 -9.89
N PHE A 85 3.86 7.18 -9.13
CA PHE A 85 5.27 7.57 -9.15
C PHE A 85 6.11 6.80 -8.13
N SER A 86 5.53 6.54 -6.96
CA SER A 86 6.19 5.82 -5.87
C SER A 86 5.89 4.33 -5.85
N PHE A 87 4.92 3.86 -6.64
CA PHE A 87 4.42 2.48 -6.60
C PHE A 87 3.99 2.05 -5.19
N THR A 88 3.54 3.00 -4.37
CA THR A 88 3.10 2.76 -2.99
C THR A 88 1.59 2.94 -2.85
N ILE A 89 1.02 2.47 -1.74
CA ILE A 89 -0.39 2.68 -1.42
C ILE A 89 -0.56 4.10 -0.89
N GLY A 90 -1.12 4.97 -1.74
CA GLY A 90 -1.45 6.35 -1.40
C GLY A 90 -2.71 6.44 -0.52
N ALA A 91 -3.70 5.58 -0.78
CA ALA A 91 -4.90 5.47 0.05
C ALA A 91 -5.56 4.08 -0.02
N VAL A 92 -6.49 3.80 0.89
CA VAL A 92 -7.42 2.67 0.78
C VAL A 92 -8.85 3.18 0.76
N CYS A 93 -9.55 2.95 -0.34
CA CYS A 93 -10.84 3.57 -0.63
C CYS A 93 -11.96 2.54 -0.74
N SER A 94 -13.18 2.97 -0.44
CA SER A 94 -14.37 2.15 -0.62
C SER A 94 -14.82 2.10 -2.08
N GLY A 95 -15.23 0.93 -2.54
CA GLY A 95 -15.83 0.68 -3.85
C GLY A 95 -17.35 0.62 -3.79
N SER A 96 -17.96 0.28 -4.93
CA SER A 96 -19.40 -0.01 -5.00
C SER A 96 -19.76 -1.19 -4.07
N GLY A 97 -20.63 -0.96 -3.09
CA GLY A 97 -21.12 -2.00 -2.17
C GLY A 97 -20.42 -2.10 -0.81
N SER A 98 -19.60 -1.12 -0.43
CA SER A 98 -19.18 -0.98 0.98
C SER A 98 -20.42 -0.75 1.85
N ARG A 99 -20.60 -1.58 2.89
CA ARG A 99 -21.71 -1.48 3.85
C ARG A 99 -21.35 -0.60 5.02
#